data_AF-A0A6N9NQT2-F1
#
_entry.id   AF-A0A6N9NQT2-F1
#
_cell.length_a   1.000
_cell.length_b   1.000
_cell.length_c   1.000
_cell.angle_alpha   90.00
_cell.angle_beta   90.00
_cell.angle_gamma   90.00
#
_symmetry.space_group_name_H-M   'P 1'
#
loop_
_entity.id
_entity.type
_entity.pdbx_description
1 polymer ?
#
loop_
_entity_poly.entity_id
_entity_poly.type
_entity_poly.pdbx_seq_one_letter_code
_entity_poly.pdbx_strand_id
1 'polypeptide(L)'
;MQNSEKNRSRKKKDPSLTVLLAAACVVVSVAAGIAVGILFQQKKSIIRLSEENAALVQELEELRGSQEEAKSQESPAEGEEATEEPPEDTAATSEPEETETEKETEEPKETEPPLLPSLSGLEAGTILSKEQIDFSDLDAYFMAWEIEKGDNLYQRMEGKSYRENDYVPLESLRYIKMPHYNFNGQIQVGEMVVSKEILEDVFAVFKELFEAEYQIQSMYLVDNYWTGDPDTTDSASIDVNNTSAFCFRMATGSQKLSNHAYGKAIDINPQQNPYVSYSSGKPKWSHSNADDYIDRSTGLPHVITHEDLAYKVFTSHGFRWGGDWNNPKDYQHFDKN
;
A
#
# COMPACT_ATOMS: atom_id res chain seq x y z
N MET A 1 -67.71 56.34 -0.80
CA MET A 1 -68.09 55.01 -1.33
C MET A 1 -67.23 54.78 -2.58
N GLN A 2 -65.98 54.31 -2.44
CA GLN A 2 -65.55 52.89 -2.47
C GLN A 2 -66.01 52.11 -3.72
N ASN A 3 -65.11 51.87 -4.67
CA ASN A 3 -64.46 50.55 -4.79
C ASN A 3 -63.35 50.56 -5.86
N SER A 4 -62.12 50.24 -5.43
CA SER A 4 -61.03 49.91 -6.35
C SER A 4 -61.09 48.41 -6.67
N GLU A 5 -61.35 48.04 -7.92
CA GLU A 5 -61.17 46.66 -8.36
C GLU A 5 -59.68 46.38 -8.57
N LYS A 6 -59.07 45.73 -7.58
CA LYS A 6 -57.75 45.09 -7.70
C LYS A 6 -57.88 43.91 -8.67
N ASN A 7 -57.41 44.10 -9.89
CA ASN A 7 -57.25 43.03 -10.87
C ASN A 7 -56.10 42.11 -10.42
N ARG A 8 -56.41 41.08 -9.63
CA ARG A 8 -55.44 40.09 -9.15
C ARG A 8 -55.32 39.00 -10.22
N SER A 9 -54.36 39.16 -11.14
CA SER A 9 -53.98 38.13 -12.10
C SER A 9 -53.55 36.85 -11.35
N ARG A 10 -54.43 35.84 -11.33
CA ARG A 10 -54.05 34.47 -10.96
C ARG A 10 -53.24 33.91 -12.12
N LYS A 11 -51.91 33.88 -11.98
CA LYS A 11 -51.04 33.03 -12.83
C LYS A 11 -51.58 31.59 -12.76
N LYS A 12 -52.19 31.10 -13.84
CA LYS A 12 -52.48 29.67 -14.00
C LYS A 12 -51.13 28.95 -13.96
N LYS A 13 -50.94 28.02 -13.03
CA LYS A 13 -49.75 27.16 -13.01
C LYS A 13 -49.75 26.35 -14.30
N ASP A 14 -48.66 26.41 -15.05
CA ASP A 14 -48.53 25.63 -16.27
C ASP A 14 -48.57 24.14 -15.93
N PRO A 15 -49.57 23.38 -16.41
CA PRO A 15 -49.72 21.97 -16.09
C PRO A 15 -48.51 21.15 -16.55
N SER A 16 -47.83 21.61 -17.62
CA SER A 16 -46.58 21.02 -18.13
C SER A 16 -45.43 21.10 -17.11
N LEU A 17 -45.26 22.24 -16.42
CA LEU A 17 -44.20 22.42 -15.43
C LEU A 17 -44.44 21.57 -14.18
N THR A 18 -45.69 21.44 -13.74
CA THR A 18 -46.05 20.59 -12.61
C THR A 18 -45.87 19.10 -12.90
N VAL A 19 -46.13 18.65 -14.13
CA VAL A 19 -45.90 17.26 -14.56
C VAL A 19 -44.40 16.97 -14.67
N LEU A 20 -43.61 17.90 -15.20
CA LEU A 20 -42.14 17.79 -15.25
C LEU A 20 -41.51 17.71 -13.86
N LEU A 21 -41.94 18.55 -12.92
CA LEU A 21 -41.47 18.51 -11.53
C LEU A 21 -41.85 17.19 -10.84
N ALA A 22 -43.08 16.69 -11.05
CA ALA A 22 -43.51 15.42 -10.48
C ALA A 22 -42.70 14.24 -11.05
N ALA A 23 -42.44 14.22 -12.36
CA ALA A 23 -41.60 13.20 -12.99
C ALA A 23 -40.15 13.23 -12.48
N ALA A 24 -39.56 14.43 -12.33
CA ALA A 24 -38.23 14.59 -11.76
C ALA A 24 -38.14 14.07 -10.31
N CYS A 25 -39.15 14.35 -9.48
CA CYS A 25 -39.21 13.83 -8.11
C CYS A 25 -39.27 12.29 -8.06
N VAL A 26 -40.00 11.66 -8.98
CA VAL A 26 -40.07 10.19 -9.07
C VAL A 26 -38.71 9.61 -9.45
N VAL A 27 -38.02 10.18 -10.44
CA VAL A 27 -36.68 9.73 -10.87
C VAL A 27 -35.67 9.84 -9.73
N VAL A 28 -35.65 10.96 -9.00
CA VAL A 28 -34.76 11.16 -7.85
C VAL A 28 -35.07 10.16 -6.73
N SER A 29 -36.35 9.88 -6.47
CA SER A 29 -36.76 8.92 -5.43
C SER A 29 -36.36 7.50 -5.77
N VAL A 30 -36.47 7.10 -7.05
CA VAL A 30 -36.02 5.78 -7.52
C VAL A 30 -34.50 5.65 -7.44
N ALA A 31 -33.75 6.68 -7.87
CA ALA A 31 -32.30 6.69 -7.77
C ALA A 31 -31.80 6.61 -6.30
N ALA A 32 -32.45 7.33 -5.38
CA ALA A 32 -32.15 7.25 -3.96
C ALA A 32 -32.44 5.85 -3.38
N GLY A 33 -33.55 5.22 -3.79
CA GLY A 33 -33.86 3.85 -3.39
C GLY A 33 -32.83 2.81 -3.86
N ILE A 34 -32.35 2.96 -5.11
CA ILE A 34 -31.28 2.11 -5.65
C ILE A 34 -29.97 2.32 -4.88
N ALA A 35 -29.59 3.56 -4.61
CA ALA A 35 -28.38 3.88 -3.85
C ALA A 35 -28.41 3.29 -2.43
N VAL A 36 -29.54 3.39 -1.73
CA VAL A 36 -29.74 2.78 -0.40
C VAL A 36 -29.67 1.25 -0.49
N GLY A 37 -30.22 0.66 -1.55
CA GLY A 37 -30.11 -0.79 -1.80
C GLY A 37 -28.66 -1.25 -1.99
N ILE A 38 -27.85 -0.50 -2.76
CA ILE A 38 -26.43 -0.78 -2.96
C ILE A 38 -25.66 -0.64 -1.64
N LEU A 39 -25.90 0.41 -0.87
CA LEU A 39 -25.27 0.59 0.45
C LEU A 39 -25.63 -0.56 1.42
N PHE A 40 -26.86 -1.05 1.38
CA PHE A 40 -27.27 -2.19 2.19
C PHE A 40 -26.59 -3.49 1.74
N GLN A 41 -26.43 -3.70 0.44
CA GLN A 41 -25.67 -4.84 -0.10
C GLN A 41 -24.18 -4.77 0.29
N GLN A 42 -23.55 -3.59 0.16
CA GLN A 42 -22.17 -3.36 0.59
C GLN A 42 -21.99 -3.58 2.09
N LYS A 43 -22.92 -3.11 2.92
CA LYS A 43 -22.88 -3.37 4.36
C LYS A 43 -22.97 -4.87 4.68
N LYS A 44 -23.83 -5.60 3.96
CA LYS A 44 -23.96 -7.07 4.13
C LYS A 44 -22.70 -7.81 3.69
N SER A 45 -22.05 -7.39 2.60
CA SER A 45 -20.78 -7.99 2.18
C SER A 45 -19.64 -7.68 3.15
N ILE A 46 -19.57 -6.46 3.70
CA ILE A 46 -18.56 -6.09 4.71
C ILE A 46 -18.72 -6.92 5.98
N ILE A 47 -19.95 -7.11 6.47
CA ILE A 47 -20.20 -7.95 7.66
C ILE A 47 -19.76 -9.39 7.38
N ARG A 48 -20.12 -9.94 6.22
CA ARG A 48 -19.71 -11.29 5.83
C ARG A 48 -18.19 -11.44 5.76
N LEU A 49 -17.49 -10.49 5.13
CA LEU A 49 -16.03 -10.48 5.06
C LEU A 49 -15.39 -10.37 6.44
N SER A 50 -15.99 -9.58 7.35
CA SER A 50 -15.53 -9.48 8.74
C SER A 50 -15.67 -10.80 9.49
N GLU A 51 -16.75 -11.56 9.25
CA GLU A 51 -16.97 -12.88 9.85
C GLU A 51 -16.00 -13.92 9.27
N GLU A 52 -15.79 -13.92 7.95
CA GLU A 52 -14.82 -14.80 7.27
C GLU A 52 -13.38 -14.51 7.74
N ASN A 53 -13.01 -13.23 7.89
CA ASN A 53 -11.70 -12.84 8.43
C ASN A 53 -11.52 -13.26 9.89
N ALA A 54 -12.56 -13.14 10.72
CA ALA A 54 -12.48 -13.58 12.12
C ALA A 54 -12.29 -15.10 12.24
N ALA A 55 -12.93 -15.88 11.36
CA ALA A 55 -12.75 -17.33 11.30
C ALA A 55 -11.32 -17.71 10.86
N LEU A 56 -10.77 -17.03 9.85
CA LEU A 56 -9.39 -17.26 9.39
C LEU A 56 -8.35 -16.92 10.47
N VAL A 57 -8.56 -15.84 11.24
CA VAL A 57 -7.67 -15.50 12.36
C VAL A 57 -7.67 -16.60 13.42
N GLN A 58 -8.83 -17.17 13.74
CA GLN A 58 -8.93 -18.27 14.69
C GLN A 58 -8.22 -19.53 14.18
N GLU A 59 -8.38 -19.88 12.89
CA GLU A 59 -7.70 -21.01 12.27
C GLU A 59 -6.17 -20.84 12.27
N LEU A 60 -5.68 -19.62 12.03
CA LEU A 60 -4.25 -19.29 12.13
C LEU A 60 -3.71 -19.41 13.56
N GLU A 61 -4.48 -19.01 14.58
CA GLU A 61 -4.10 -19.17 15.98
C GLU A 61 -4.01 -20.64 16.39
N GLU A 62 -4.95 -21.49 15.93
CA GLU A 62 -4.93 -22.93 16.17
C GLU A 62 -3.71 -23.60 15.49
N LEU A 63 -3.42 -23.24 14.24
CA LEU A 63 -2.23 -23.73 13.53
C LEU A 63 -0.94 -23.31 14.22
N ARG A 64 -0.84 -22.05 14.68
CA ARG A 64 0.31 -21.57 15.43
C ARG A 64 0.50 -22.33 16.74
N GLY A 65 -0.58 -22.59 17.48
CA GLY A 65 -0.53 -23.38 18.71
C GLY A 65 0.01 -24.80 18.46
N SER A 66 -0.42 -25.43 17.37
CA SER A 66 0.05 -26.78 16.99
C SER A 66 1.53 -26.81 16.62
N GLN A 67 2.06 -25.75 15.99
CA GLN A 67 3.49 -25.65 15.68
C GLN A 67 4.35 -25.41 16.92
N GLU A 68 3.87 -24.64 17.90
CA GLU A 68 4.57 -24.43 19.17
C GLU A 68 4.60 -25.73 20.02
N GLU A 69 3.53 -26.54 20.00
CA GLU A 69 3.52 -27.86 20.64
C GLU A 69 4.48 -28.85 19.96
N ALA A 70 4.52 -28.91 18.63
CA ALA A 70 5.44 -29.76 17.88
C ALA A 70 6.92 -29.40 18.16
N LYS A 71 7.23 -28.11 18.29
CA LYS A 71 8.59 -27.62 18.57
C LYS A 71 9.05 -27.89 20.00
N SER A 72 8.12 -28.14 20.92
CA SER A 72 8.43 -28.45 22.32
C SER A 72 8.70 -29.93 22.59
N GLN A 73 8.44 -30.81 21.62
CA GLN A 73 8.67 -32.26 21.73
C GLN A 73 10.01 -32.74 21.12
N GLU A 74 10.73 -31.88 20.40
CA GLU A 74 12.07 -32.17 19.86
C GLU A 74 13.18 -31.49 20.69
N SER A 75 13.57 -32.11 21.80
CA SER A 75 14.96 -32.00 22.28
C SER A 75 15.36 -33.26 23.05
N PRO A 76 16.57 -33.79 22.80
CA PRO A 76 17.39 -34.24 23.90
C PRO A 76 18.76 -33.54 23.91
N ALA A 77 19.26 -33.45 25.13
CA ALA A 77 20.52 -32.86 25.54
C ALA A 77 21.76 -33.54 24.94
N GLU A 78 22.85 -32.79 24.83
CA GLU A 78 24.20 -33.36 25.00
C GLU A 78 25.19 -32.29 25.50
N GLY A 79 25.95 -32.68 26.52
CA GLY A 79 27.07 -31.96 27.08
C GLY A 79 28.37 -32.75 26.92
N GLU A 80 29.47 -32.00 26.83
CA GLU A 80 30.87 -32.27 27.21
C GLU A 80 31.60 -33.59 26.84
N GLU A 81 32.65 -33.39 26.03
CA GLU A 81 34.05 -33.87 26.10
C GLU A 81 34.44 -35.36 26.30
N ALA A 82 35.12 -35.86 25.24
CA ALA A 82 36.52 -36.36 25.21
C ALA A 82 36.91 -37.85 25.50
N THR A 83 37.71 -38.36 24.55
CA THR A 83 38.90 -39.27 24.61
C THR A 83 38.82 -40.81 24.51
N GLU A 84 39.54 -41.29 23.47
CA GLU A 84 40.45 -42.48 23.33
C GLU A 84 39.95 -43.94 23.24
N GLU A 85 40.03 -44.46 22.00
CA GLU A 85 40.69 -45.69 21.47
C GLU A 85 40.48 -47.15 22.01
N PRO A 86 40.69 -48.19 21.15
CA PRO A 86 39.97 -49.48 21.12
C PRO A 86 40.78 -50.69 21.64
N PRO A 87 40.28 -51.97 21.60
CA PRO A 87 40.54 -52.84 20.43
C PRO A 87 39.57 -54.04 20.15
N GLU A 88 39.73 -54.59 18.93
CA GLU A 88 39.70 -55.99 18.45
C GLU A 88 38.51 -56.99 18.63
N ASP A 89 38.01 -57.39 17.44
CA ASP A 89 37.90 -58.76 16.88
C ASP A 89 36.86 -59.77 17.41
N THR A 90 35.93 -60.20 16.54
CA THR A 90 35.71 -61.61 16.14
C THR A 90 34.50 -61.77 15.19
N ALA A 91 34.69 -62.63 14.19
CA ALA A 91 33.73 -63.02 13.17
C ALA A 91 32.69 -64.06 13.64
N ALA A 92 31.47 -64.03 13.07
CA ALA A 92 30.83 -65.14 12.33
C ALA A 92 29.29 -64.97 12.18
N THR A 93 28.87 -64.83 10.91
CA THR A 93 27.80 -65.59 10.21
C THR A 93 26.45 -65.86 10.89
N SER A 94 25.37 -65.27 10.35
CA SER A 94 24.16 -65.98 9.85
C SER A 94 23.09 -65.00 9.32
N GLU A 95 22.76 -65.12 8.02
CA GLU A 95 21.45 -64.76 7.43
C GLU A 95 20.51 -65.98 7.52
N PRO A 96 19.22 -65.91 7.12
CA PRO A 96 18.35 -64.75 6.85
C PRO A 96 17.00 -64.84 7.60
N GLU A 97 16.25 -63.74 7.70
CA GLU A 97 14.80 -63.84 7.84
C GLU A 97 14.11 -62.72 7.07
N GLU A 98 13.21 -63.13 6.19
CA GLU A 98 12.35 -62.31 5.34
C GLU A 98 11.37 -61.54 6.22
N THR A 99 11.19 -60.24 5.98
CA THR A 99 9.90 -59.59 6.27
C THR A 99 9.68 -58.37 5.39
N GLU A 100 8.74 -58.57 4.46
CA GLU A 100 7.69 -57.64 4.04
C GLU A 100 8.05 -56.18 3.71
N THR A 101 8.09 -55.94 2.39
CA THR A 101 7.82 -54.69 1.69
C THR A 101 6.74 -53.82 2.37
N GLU A 102 7.17 -52.79 3.09
CA GLU A 102 6.34 -51.62 3.34
C GLU A 102 6.38 -50.72 2.10
N LYS A 103 5.19 -50.45 1.55
CA LYS A 103 4.99 -49.41 0.54
C LYS A 103 5.30 -48.07 1.17
N GLU A 104 6.48 -47.55 0.87
CA GLU A 104 6.81 -46.14 1.01
C GLU A 104 5.77 -45.35 0.20
N THR A 105 4.87 -44.70 0.92
CA THR A 105 3.92 -43.78 0.34
C THR A 105 4.72 -42.51 0.11
N GLU A 106 5.23 -42.34 -1.10
CA GLU A 106 5.87 -41.08 -1.52
C GLU A 106 4.87 -39.95 -1.26
N GLU A 107 5.13 -39.17 -0.20
CA GLU A 107 4.52 -37.86 -0.05
C GLU A 107 4.85 -37.06 -1.31
N PRO A 108 3.86 -36.39 -1.93
CA PRO A 108 4.11 -35.60 -3.12
C PRO A 108 5.11 -34.51 -2.75
N LYS A 109 6.32 -34.62 -3.33
CA LYS A 109 7.38 -33.62 -3.27
C LYS A 109 6.77 -32.26 -3.59
N GLU A 110 6.59 -31.43 -2.55
CA GLU A 110 6.05 -30.09 -2.68
C GLU A 110 6.98 -29.33 -3.63
N THR A 111 6.54 -29.14 -4.86
CA THR A 111 7.34 -28.45 -5.88
C THR A 111 7.42 -27.00 -5.46
N GLU A 112 8.62 -26.52 -5.12
CA GLU A 112 8.88 -25.11 -4.84
C GLU A 112 8.19 -24.24 -5.91
N PRO A 113 7.47 -23.17 -5.51
CA PRO A 113 6.74 -22.34 -6.46
C PRO A 113 7.73 -21.79 -7.50
N PRO A 114 7.37 -21.82 -8.80
CA PRO A 114 8.29 -21.34 -9.83
C PRO A 114 8.58 -19.86 -9.63
N LEU A 115 9.84 -19.47 -9.86
CA LEU A 115 10.26 -18.07 -9.92
C LEU A 115 9.34 -17.29 -10.85
N LEU A 116 8.90 -16.12 -10.41
CA LEU A 116 8.08 -15.24 -11.20
C LEU A 116 8.93 -14.59 -12.30
N PRO A 117 8.48 -14.58 -13.56
CA PRO A 117 9.23 -13.91 -14.62
C PRO A 117 9.20 -12.37 -14.52
N SER A 118 8.18 -11.81 -13.86
CA SER A 118 8.03 -10.38 -13.57
C SER A 118 6.84 -10.15 -12.62
N LEU A 119 6.57 -8.90 -12.24
CA LEU A 119 5.36 -8.50 -11.50
C LEU A 119 4.14 -8.19 -12.41
N SER A 120 4.28 -8.37 -13.72
CA SER A 120 3.21 -8.08 -14.67
C SER A 120 1.97 -8.92 -14.38
N GLY A 121 0.80 -8.27 -14.34
CA GLY A 121 -0.48 -8.92 -14.05
C GLY A 121 -0.75 -9.23 -12.57
N LEU A 122 0.21 -9.01 -11.66
CA LEU A 122 -0.04 -9.13 -10.22
C LEU A 122 -0.61 -7.83 -9.66
N GLU A 123 -1.66 -7.91 -8.85
CA GLU A 123 -2.28 -6.74 -8.23
C GLU A 123 -1.36 -6.14 -7.16
N ALA A 124 -1.45 -4.82 -6.95
CA ALA A 124 -0.78 -4.20 -5.81
C ALA A 124 -1.34 -4.77 -4.50
N GLY A 125 -0.46 -5.00 -3.52
CA GLY A 125 -0.81 -5.66 -2.28
C GLY A 125 -0.62 -7.18 -2.27
N THR A 126 -0.41 -7.81 -3.44
CA THR A 126 -0.14 -9.25 -3.52
C THR A 126 1.10 -9.58 -2.69
N ILE A 127 0.97 -10.52 -1.75
CA ILE A 127 2.09 -11.04 -0.96
C ILE A 127 2.81 -12.11 -1.77
N LEU A 128 4.13 -12.02 -1.82
CA LEU A 128 5.01 -12.96 -2.51
C LEU A 128 5.90 -13.68 -1.49
N SER A 129 6.17 -14.96 -1.73
CA SER A 129 7.19 -15.67 -0.97
C SER A 129 8.59 -15.31 -1.49
N LYS A 130 9.65 -15.49 -0.67
CA LYS A 130 11.02 -15.20 -1.11
C LYS A 130 11.44 -16.09 -2.27
N GLU A 131 10.92 -17.32 -2.33
CA GLU A 131 11.21 -18.33 -3.35
C GLU A 131 10.64 -17.97 -4.73
N GLN A 132 9.68 -17.04 -4.78
CA GLN A 132 9.10 -16.54 -6.04
C GLN A 132 9.94 -15.43 -6.68
N ILE A 133 10.94 -14.88 -5.99
CA ILE A 133 11.77 -13.77 -6.45
C ILE A 133 13.17 -14.26 -6.82
N ASP A 134 13.58 -13.97 -8.05
CA ASP A 134 14.96 -14.15 -8.48
C ASP A 134 15.80 -12.96 -8.04
N PHE A 135 16.43 -13.09 -6.87
CA PHE A 135 17.32 -12.06 -6.33
C PHE A 135 18.59 -11.84 -7.17
N SER A 136 18.90 -12.70 -8.15
CA SER A 136 20.01 -12.50 -9.07
C SER A 136 19.66 -11.60 -10.27
N ASP A 137 18.36 -11.39 -10.53
CA ASP A 137 17.85 -10.52 -11.60
C ASP A 137 16.67 -9.67 -11.09
N LEU A 138 16.95 -8.78 -10.14
CA LEU A 138 15.92 -7.92 -9.56
C LEU A 138 15.28 -6.98 -10.59
N ASP A 139 16.00 -6.63 -11.66
CA ASP A 139 15.52 -5.72 -12.72
C ASP A 139 14.20 -6.20 -13.33
N ALA A 140 13.97 -7.52 -13.40
CA ALA A 140 12.74 -8.12 -13.89
C ALA A 140 11.48 -7.71 -13.09
N TYR A 141 11.65 -7.26 -11.85
CA TYR A 141 10.55 -6.88 -10.94
C TYR A 141 10.33 -5.37 -10.80
N PHE A 142 11.22 -4.54 -11.36
CA PHE A 142 11.07 -3.07 -11.40
C PHE A 142 10.53 -2.65 -12.76
N MET A 143 9.20 -2.59 -12.85
CA MET A 143 8.49 -2.48 -14.13
C MET A 143 7.87 -1.11 -14.31
N ALA A 144 7.95 -0.58 -15.53
CA ALA A 144 7.34 0.70 -15.90
C ALA A 144 6.50 0.59 -17.17
N TRP A 145 5.37 1.31 -17.20
CA TRP A 145 4.48 1.42 -18.36
C TRP A 145 4.16 2.88 -18.67
N GLU A 146 3.97 3.16 -19.96
CA GLU A 146 3.31 4.39 -20.38
C GLU A 146 1.83 4.33 -20.00
N ILE A 147 1.23 5.50 -19.73
CA ILE A 147 -0.19 5.61 -19.40
C ILE A 147 -0.91 6.08 -20.66
N GLU A 148 -1.79 5.23 -21.21
CA GLU A 148 -2.50 5.54 -22.45
C GLU A 148 -3.88 6.13 -22.15
N LYS A 149 -4.22 7.22 -22.84
CA LYS A 149 -5.53 7.85 -22.67
C LYS A 149 -6.65 6.85 -23.00
N GLY A 150 -7.49 6.56 -22.01
CA GLY A 150 -8.63 5.65 -22.13
C GLY A 150 -8.37 4.22 -21.67
N ASP A 151 -7.13 3.86 -21.31
CA ASP A 151 -6.85 2.55 -20.69
C ASP A 151 -7.43 2.45 -19.26
N ASN A 152 -7.36 1.26 -18.67
CA ASN A 152 -7.92 1.00 -17.34
C ASN A 152 -7.25 1.85 -16.24
N LEU A 153 -5.95 2.13 -16.35
CA LEU A 153 -5.22 2.92 -15.37
C LEU A 153 -5.57 4.40 -15.50
N TYR A 154 -5.60 4.94 -16.72
CA TYR A 154 -6.05 6.29 -17.00
C TYR A 154 -7.47 6.50 -16.46
N GLN A 155 -8.40 5.57 -16.70
CA GLN A 155 -9.76 5.66 -16.16
C GLN A 155 -9.80 5.61 -14.63
N ARG A 156 -8.85 4.93 -13.98
CA ARG A 156 -8.72 4.92 -12.51
C ARG A 156 -8.31 6.29 -11.96
N MET A 157 -7.48 7.03 -12.70
CA MET A 157 -6.89 8.33 -12.30
C MET A 157 -7.66 9.56 -12.78
N GLU A 158 -8.32 9.48 -13.94
CA GLU A 158 -8.99 10.61 -14.59
C GLU A 158 -10.08 11.21 -13.69
N GLY A 159 -10.03 12.53 -13.49
CA GLY A 159 -10.94 13.25 -12.61
C GLY A 159 -10.56 13.18 -11.13
N LYS A 160 -9.61 12.31 -10.77
CA LYS A 160 -9.11 12.06 -9.42
C LYS A 160 -7.69 12.60 -9.24
N SER A 161 -6.70 11.73 -9.08
CA SER A 161 -5.29 12.09 -8.93
C SER A 161 -4.72 12.75 -10.18
N TYR A 162 -5.32 12.51 -11.36
CA TYR A 162 -4.99 13.20 -12.61
C TYR A 162 -6.20 13.92 -13.19
N ARG A 163 -5.95 15.13 -13.68
CA ARG A 163 -6.90 15.91 -14.50
C ARG A 163 -6.13 16.51 -15.65
N GLU A 164 -6.76 16.58 -16.83
CA GLU A 164 -6.16 17.28 -17.97
C GLU A 164 -5.86 18.73 -17.58
N ASN A 165 -4.61 19.15 -17.81
CA ASN A 165 -4.07 20.40 -17.30
C ASN A 165 -2.89 20.88 -18.17
N ASP A 166 -2.52 22.15 -18.03
CA ASP A 166 -1.49 22.80 -18.88
C ASP A 166 -0.04 22.58 -18.39
N TYR A 167 0.16 21.88 -17.27
CA TYR A 167 1.45 21.82 -16.56
C TYR A 167 2.10 20.44 -16.60
N VAL A 168 1.30 19.38 -16.53
CA VAL A 168 1.74 18.00 -16.36
C VAL A 168 1.04 17.14 -17.40
N PRO A 169 1.66 16.92 -18.56
CA PRO A 169 1.07 16.08 -19.60
C PRO A 169 1.14 14.61 -19.18
N LEU A 170 0.12 13.82 -19.52
CA LEU A 170 0.02 12.39 -19.18
C LEU A 170 1.28 11.60 -19.59
N GLU A 171 1.84 11.90 -20.76
CA GLU A 171 3.06 11.28 -21.32
C GLU A 171 4.36 11.58 -20.54
N SER A 172 4.32 12.52 -19.58
CA SER A 172 5.41 12.76 -18.64
C SER A 172 5.40 11.79 -17.47
N LEU A 173 4.31 11.05 -17.27
CA LEU A 173 4.12 10.12 -16.17
C LEU A 173 4.40 8.67 -16.61
N ARG A 174 4.78 7.85 -15.64
CA ARG A 174 4.96 6.40 -15.78
C ARG A 174 4.28 5.71 -14.62
N TYR A 175 3.53 4.67 -14.93
CA TYR A 175 3.05 3.73 -13.93
C TYR A 175 4.14 2.73 -13.65
N ILE A 176 4.39 2.45 -12.37
CA ILE A 176 5.44 1.53 -11.96
C ILE A 176 4.94 0.50 -10.96
N LYS A 177 5.53 -0.69 -11.04
CA LYS A 177 5.42 -1.74 -10.03
C LYS A 177 6.81 -2.17 -9.57
N MET A 178 6.91 -2.51 -8.29
CA MET A 178 8.13 -2.99 -7.66
C MET A 178 7.81 -3.81 -6.41
N PRO A 179 8.69 -4.73 -6.00
CA PRO A 179 8.56 -5.42 -4.72
C PRO A 179 9.04 -4.53 -3.57
N HIS A 180 8.48 -4.74 -2.38
CA HIS A 180 8.94 -4.11 -1.14
C HIS A 180 8.63 -4.99 0.06
N TYR A 181 9.31 -4.78 1.19
CA TYR A 181 8.97 -5.45 2.44
C TYR A 181 7.96 -4.61 3.24
N ASN A 182 6.86 -5.22 3.68
CA ASN A 182 5.94 -4.56 4.64
C ASN A 182 6.47 -4.63 6.09
N PHE A 183 5.78 -4.04 7.07
CA PHE A 183 6.22 -4.10 8.47
C PHE A 183 6.17 -5.51 9.09
N ASN A 184 5.47 -6.46 8.45
CA ASN A 184 5.52 -7.86 8.83
C ASN A 184 6.71 -8.61 8.20
N GLY A 185 7.57 -7.92 7.45
CA GLY A 185 8.70 -8.52 6.73
C GLY A 185 8.30 -9.37 5.52
N GLN A 186 7.09 -9.19 4.99
CA GLN A 186 6.61 -9.92 3.81
C GLN A 186 6.90 -9.11 2.55
N ILE A 187 7.30 -9.80 1.47
CA ILE A 187 7.43 -9.16 0.15
C ILE A 187 6.02 -8.88 -0.38
N GLN A 188 5.77 -7.63 -0.75
CA GLN A 188 4.50 -7.16 -1.29
C GLN A 188 4.73 -6.43 -2.62
N VAL A 189 3.81 -6.62 -3.58
CA VAL A 189 3.78 -5.83 -4.81
C VAL A 189 3.31 -4.42 -4.49
N GLY A 190 4.16 -3.42 -4.71
CA GLY A 190 3.82 -2.00 -4.64
C GLY A 190 3.50 -1.42 -6.01
N GLU A 191 2.74 -0.33 -6.04
CA GLU A 191 2.50 0.47 -7.24
C GLU A 191 2.63 1.97 -6.98
N MET A 192 3.13 2.71 -7.97
CA MET A 192 3.19 4.17 -7.95
C MET A 192 3.01 4.75 -9.36
N VAL A 193 2.74 6.05 -9.43
CA VAL A 193 2.91 6.85 -10.65
C VAL A 193 3.99 7.89 -10.37
N VAL A 194 4.98 8.01 -11.25
CA VAL A 194 6.11 8.94 -11.12
C VAL A 194 6.38 9.65 -12.44
N SER A 195 7.17 10.72 -12.41
CA SER A 195 7.69 11.35 -13.62
C SER A 195 8.70 10.43 -14.29
N LYS A 196 8.65 10.34 -15.62
CA LYS A 196 9.68 9.66 -16.41
C LYS A 196 11.08 10.27 -16.23
N GLU A 197 11.17 11.52 -15.77
CA GLU A 197 12.45 12.21 -15.54
C GLU A 197 13.20 11.67 -14.32
N ILE A 198 12.50 11.09 -13.35
CA ILE A 198 13.11 10.54 -12.12
C ILE A 198 12.98 9.00 -12.04
N LEU A 199 12.43 8.35 -13.07
CA LEU A 199 12.10 6.93 -13.06
C LEU A 199 13.29 6.05 -12.67
N GLU A 200 14.43 6.24 -13.34
CA GLU A 200 15.63 5.42 -13.11
C GLU A 200 16.17 5.60 -11.69
N ASP A 201 16.14 6.84 -11.16
CA ASP A 201 16.58 7.10 -9.78
C ASP A 201 15.61 6.47 -8.77
N VAL A 202 14.30 6.50 -9.04
CA VAL A 202 13.30 5.82 -8.19
C VAL A 202 13.55 4.31 -8.17
N PHE A 203 13.80 3.69 -9.32
CA PHE A 203 14.13 2.26 -9.35
C PHE A 203 15.44 1.94 -8.65
N ALA A 204 16.48 2.76 -8.82
CA ALA A 204 17.74 2.57 -8.09
C ALA A 204 17.53 2.65 -6.58
N VAL A 205 16.84 3.69 -6.10
CA VAL A 205 16.52 3.87 -4.68
C VAL A 205 15.75 2.68 -4.12
N PHE A 206 14.63 2.31 -4.74
CA PHE A 206 13.78 1.26 -4.18
C PHE A 206 14.38 -0.13 -4.31
N LYS A 207 15.28 -0.36 -5.28
CA LYS A 207 16.05 -1.60 -5.37
C LYS A 207 17.04 -1.73 -4.22
N GLU A 208 17.81 -0.68 -3.94
CA GLU A 208 18.73 -0.68 -2.78
C GLU A 208 17.98 -0.85 -1.47
N LEU A 209 16.80 -0.22 -1.32
CA LEU A 209 15.94 -0.42 -0.15
C LEU A 209 15.42 -1.85 -0.07
N PHE A 210 14.99 -2.45 -1.18
CA PHE A 210 14.50 -3.82 -1.22
C PHE A 210 15.60 -4.84 -0.90
N GLU A 211 16.79 -4.69 -1.47
CA GLU A 211 17.97 -5.53 -1.18
C GLU A 211 18.38 -5.46 0.30
N ALA A 212 18.19 -4.31 0.94
CA ALA A 212 18.45 -4.10 2.36
C ALA A 212 17.29 -4.55 3.28
N GLU A 213 16.25 -5.16 2.73
CA GLU A 213 15.00 -5.51 3.42
C GLU A 213 14.35 -4.32 4.17
N TYR A 214 14.55 -3.09 3.67
CA TYR A 214 13.97 -1.89 4.26
C TYR A 214 12.44 -1.93 4.16
N GLN A 215 11.78 -1.68 5.29
CA GLN A 215 10.35 -1.89 5.40
C GLN A 215 9.54 -0.63 5.07
N ILE A 216 8.57 -0.80 4.18
CA ILE A 216 7.59 0.18 3.73
C ILE A 216 6.21 -0.43 3.95
N GLN A 217 5.34 0.19 4.74
CA GLN A 217 4.10 -0.49 5.17
C GLN A 217 3.17 -0.84 4.02
N SER A 218 3.03 0.07 3.06
CA SER A 218 2.18 -0.14 1.87
C SER A 218 2.55 0.83 0.76
N MET A 219 2.27 0.44 -0.49
CA MET A 219 2.45 1.25 -1.69
C MET A 219 1.32 1.04 -2.70
N TYR A 220 0.38 1.97 -2.70
CA TYR A 220 -0.80 2.00 -3.57
C TYR A 220 -0.99 3.37 -4.21
N LEU A 221 -1.68 3.42 -5.34
CA LEU A 221 -2.12 4.70 -5.90
C LEU A 221 -3.11 5.38 -4.97
N VAL A 222 -2.95 6.69 -4.79
CA VAL A 222 -3.85 7.53 -3.97
C VAL A 222 -5.32 7.46 -4.44
N ASP A 223 -5.55 7.07 -5.69
CA ASP A 223 -6.89 6.87 -6.27
C ASP A 223 -7.74 5.81 -5.55
N ASN A 224 -7.12 4.90 -4.79
CA ASN A 224 -7.82 3.94 -3.92
C ASN A 224 -8.50 4.62 -2.72
N TYR A 225 -8.03 5.80 -2.34
CA TYR A 225 -8.50 6.55 -1.18
C TYR A 225 -9.27 7.79 -1.59
N TRP A 226 -9.78 7.83 -2.82
CA TRP A 226 -10.43 9.02 -3.36
C TRP A 226 -11.66 9.43 -2.57
N THR A 227 -11.62 10.64 -2.01
CA THR A 227 -12.66 11.23 -1.16
C THR A 227 -13.57 12.22 -1.88
N GLY A 228 -13.23 12.58 -3.13
CA GLY A 228 -13.92 13.61 -3.92
C GLY A 228 -13.08 14.83 -4.25
N ASP A 229 -12.00 15.07 -3.50
CA ASP A 229 -11.01 16.11 -3.75
C ASP A 229 -9.60 15.63 -3.41
N PRO A 230 -8.55 16.20 -4.03
CA PRO A 230 -7.21 15.66 -3.89
C PRO A 230 -6.57 15.92 -2.51
N ASP A 231 -6.97 16.96 -1.79
CA ASP A 231 -6.35 17.29 -0.49
C ASP A 231 -6.86 16.34 0.61
N THR A 232 -8.16 16.04 0.62
CA THR A 232 -8.71 15.05 1.54
C THR A 232 -8.38 13.61 1.12
N THR A 233 -8.12 13.37 -0.17
CA THR A 233 -7.61 12.08 -0.66
C THR A 233 -6.18 11.83 -0.17
N ASP A 234 -5.31 12.84 -0.26
CA ASP A 234 -3.94 12.81 0.28
C ASP A 234 -3.98 12.49 1.78
N SER A 235 -4.87 13.18 2.51
CA SER A 235 -5.09 12.92 3.94
C SER A 235 -5.54 11.47 4.22
N ALA A 236 -6.48 10.94 3.45
CA ALA A 236 -6.97 9.57 3.60
C ALA A 236 -5.89 8.51 3.28
N SER A 237 -4.99 8.79 2.32
CA SER A 237 -3.82 7.95 2.02
C SER A 237 -2.81 7.95 3.18
N ILE A 238 -2.56 9.11 3.79
CA ILE A 238 -1.67 9.26 4.95
C ILE A 238 -2.24 8.53 6.18
N ASP A 239 -3.55 8.61 6.41
CA ASP A 239 -4.22 7.98 7.56
C ASP A 239 -4.06 6.45 7.57
N VAL A 240 -3.88 5.82 6.40
CA VAL A 240 -3.64 4.38 6.25
C VAL A 240 -2.16 4.02 6.04
N ASN A 241 -1.25 4.96 6.28
CA ASN A 241 0.21 4.79 6.16
C ASN A 241 0.68 4.33 4.76
N ASN A 242 0.07 4.89 3.71
CA ASN A 242 0.41 4.58 2.33
C ASN A 242 1.58 5.43 1.82
N THR A 243 2.65 4.77 1.40
CA THR A 243 3.72 5.42 0.64
C THR A 243 3.23 5.73 -0.76
N SER A 244 3.39 6.99 -1.20
CA SER A 244 2.80 7.45 -2.45
C SER A 244 3.64 8.53 -3.14
N ALA A 245 3.40 8.74 -4.43
CA ALA A 245 4.20 9.66 -5.25
C ALA A 245 3.35 10.71 -5.99
N PHE A 246 2.48 10.30 -6.92
CA PHE A 246 1.74 11.24 -7.75
C PHE A 246 0.35 11.60 -7.19
N CYS A 247 0.07 12.90 -7.09
CA CYS A 247 -1.26 13.45 -6.88
C CYS A 247 -1.31 14.89 -7.42
N PHE A 248 -2.11 15.14 -8.46
CA PHE A 248 -2.21 16.46 -9.08
C PHE A 248 -2.97 17.45 -8.18
N ARG A 249 -2.22 18.17 -7.35
CA ARG A 249 -2.75 19.17 -6.41
C ARG A 249 -1.80 20.34 -6.16
N MET A 250 -2.34 21.38 -5.56
CA MET A 250 -1.53 22.46 -5.00
C MET A 250 -0.77 21.96 -3.77
N ALA A 251 0.41 22.53 -3.53
CA ALA A 251 1.11 22.31 -2.27
C ALA A 251 0.29 22.88 -1.11
N THR A 252 0.35 22.22 0.05
CA THR A 252 -0.45 22.56 1.24
C THR A 252 -0.28 24.02 1.63
N GLY A 253 -1.37 24.79 1.63
CA GLY A 253 -1.35 26.23 1.95
C GLY A 253 -0.69 27.13 0.90
N SER A 254 -0.44 26.62 -0.31
CA SER A 254 0.21 27.34 -1.42
C SER A 254 -0.72 27.47 -2.62
N GLN A 255 -0.38 28.40 -3.52
CA GLN A 255 -1.00 28.53 -4.85
C GLN A 255 -0.12 27.90 -5.95
N LYS A 256 0.98 27.24 -5.57
CA LYS A 256 1.89 26.53 -6.47
C LYS A 256 1.58 25.04 -6.45
N LEU A 257 1.76 24.37 -7.57
CA LEU A 257 1.68 22.92 -7.65
C LEU A 257 2.69 22.26 -6.71
N SER A 258 2.27 21.16 -6.10
CA SER A 258 3.14 20.28 -5.32
C SER A 258 4.12 19.54 -6.24
N ASN A 259 5.29 19.14 -5.74
CA ASN A 259 6.17 18.22 -6.47
C ASN A 259 5.48 16.87 -6.74
N HIS A 260 4.55 16.44 -5.87
CA HIS A 260 3.68 15.29 -6.12
C HIS A 260 2.82 15.47 -7.37
N ALA A 261 2.43 16.70 -7.71
CA ALA A 261 1.66 16.96 -8.91
C ALA A 261 2.46 16.71 -10.19
N TYR A 262 3.79 16.77 -10.12
CA TYR A 262 4.68 16.47 -11.23
C TYR A 262 5.15 15.01 -11.24
N GLY A 263 4.76 14.19 -10.25
CA GLY A 263 5.30 12.85 -10.04
C GLY A 263 6.79 12.87 -9.64
N LYS A 264 7.25 13.97 -9.04
CA LYS A 264 8.66 14.23 -8.70
C LYS A 264 8.95 14.14 -7.20
N ALA A 265 7.97 13.70 -6.41
CA ALA A 265 8.10 13.51 -4.98
C ALA A 265 7.55 12.15 -4.56
N ILE A 266 8.05 11.66 -3.43
CA ILE A 266 7.68 10.40 -2.81
C ILE A 266 7.59 10.63 -1.30
N ASP A 267 6.47 10.22 -0.71
CA ASP A 267 6.26 10.25 0.74
C ASP A 267 6.39 8.82 1.30
N ILE A 268 7.35 8.58 2.20
CA ILE A 268 7.66 7.26 2.78
C ILE A 268 7.07 7.12 4.19
N ASN A 269 6.27 6.06 4.40
CA ASN A 269 5.68 5.69 5.69
C ASN A 269 5.14 6.92 6.49
N PRO A 270 4.10 7.60 5.98
CA PRO A 270 3.61 8.87 6.54
C PRO A 270 3.31 8.87 8.04
N GLN A 271 2.88 7.74 8.59
CA GLN A 271 2.58 7.60 10.02
C GLN A 271 3.85 7.77 10.86
N GLN A 272 4.96 7.17 10.44
CA GLN A 272 6.24 7.24 11.14
C GLN A 272 7.00 8.53 10.83
N ASN A 273 6.67 9.16 9.70
CA ASN A 273 7.37 10.32 9.17
C ASN A 273 6.40 11.49 8.87
N PRO A 274 5.70 12.02 9.89
CA PRO A 274 4.62 12.97 9.65
C PRO A 274 5.09 14.34 9.14
N TYR A 275 4.18 15.06 8.49
CA TYR A 275 4.31 16.50 8.27
C TYR A 275 4.00 17.27 9.57
N VAL A 276 4.96 18.05 10.06
CA VAL A 276 4.87 18.76 11.35
C VAL A 276 5.26 20.23 11.21
N SER A 277 4.37 21.11 11.69
CA SER A 277 4.61 22.55 11.79
C SER A 277 5.02 22.94 13.21
N TYR A 278 6.07 23.74 13.35
CA TYR A 278 6.59 24.28 14.60
C TYR A 278 6.40 25.79 14.71
N SER A 279 5.59 26.41 13.84
CA SER A 279 5.40 27.87 13.77
C SER A 279 4.89 28.50 15.08
N SER A 280 4.20 27.74 15.93
CA SER A 280 3.74 28.19 17.25
C SER A 280 4.72 27.89 18.40
N GLY A 281 5.93 27.40 18.12
CA GLY A 281 6.89 26.94 19.13
C GLY A 281 6.54 25.59 19.77
N LYS A 282 5.47 24.94 19.30
CA LYS A 282 5.04 23.58 19.65
C LYS A 282 4.71 22.84 18.36
N PRO A 283 4.94 21.51 18.29
CA PRO A 283 4.58 20.71 17.13
C PRO A 283 3.07 20.76 16.88
N LYS A 284 2.68 20.83 15.61
CA LYS A 284 1.31 20.74 15.10
C LYS A 284 1.30 19.80 13.90
N TRP A 285 0.43 18.82 13.94
CA TRP A 285 0.22 17.81 12.90
C TRP A 285 -1.28 17.52 12.77
N SER A 286 -1.69 16.90 11.67
CA SER A 286 -3.11 16.68 11.34
C SER A 286 -3.58 15.24 11.53
N HIS A 287 -2.64 14.28 11.57
CA HIS A 287 -2.93 12.86 11.52
C HIS A 287 -2.62 12.18 12.85
N SER A 288 -3.66 11.78 13.58
CA SER A 288 -3.51 11.19 14.92
C SER A 288 -2.83 9.83 14.91
N ASN A 289 -2.77 9.14 13.76
CA ASN A 289 -2.02 7.89 13.63
C ASN A 289 -0.51 8.10 13.87
N ALA A 290 -0.01 9.34 13.74
CA ALA A 290 1.38 9.72 13.93
C ALA A 290 1.70 10.26 15.34
N ASP A 291 0.75 10.24 16.29
CA ASP A 291 0.91 10.83 17.63
C ASP A 291 2.18 10.33 18.34
N ASP A 292 2.48 9.03 18.23
CA ASP A 292 3.67 8.42 18.85
C ASP A 292 5.00 8.85 18.21
N TYR A 293 4.96 9.38 16.98
CA TYR A 293 6.13 9.72 16.16
C TYR A 293 6.44 11.23 16.12
N ILE A 294 5.67 12.04 16.86
CA ILE A 294 5.90 13.49 16.95
C ILE A 294 7.16 13.80 17.76
N ASP A 295 7.37 13.09 18.86
CA ASP A 295 8.65 13.09 19.54
C ASP A 295 9.61 12.14 18.83
N ARG A 296 10.51 12.70 18.03
CA ARG A 296 11.47 11.93 17.25
C ARG A 296 12.66 11.42 18.07
N SER A 297 12.71 11.68 19.38
CA SER A 297 13.76 11.16 20.29
C SER A 297 13.43 9.78 20.88
N THR A 298 12.25 9.23 20.59
CA THR A 298 11.74 7.97 21.16
C THR A 298 12.47 6.72 20.69
N GLY A 299 13.16 6.79 19.54
CA GLY A 299 13.83 5.62 18.94
C GLY A 299 12.86 4.58 18.37
N LEU A 300 11.61 4.96 18.10
CA LEU A 300 10.64 4.10 17.44
C LEU A 300 11.13 3.67 16.04
N PRO A 301 10.74 2.48 15.57
CA PRO A 301 11.18 1.96 14.28
C PRO A 301 10.62 2.76 13.09
N HIS A 302 11.29 2.65 11.94
CA HIS A 302 10.93 3.28 10.65
C HIS A 302 10.88 4.83 10.64
N VAL A 303 11.45 5.44 11.68
CA VAL A 303 11.69 6.88 11.79
C VAL A 303 12.88 7.25 10.91
N ILE A 304 12.63 8.01 9.85
CA ILE A 304 13.68 8.55 9.00
C ILE A 304 14.44 9.63 9.78
N THR A 305 15.76 9.45 9.83
CA THR A 305 16.78 10.33 10.42
C THR A 305 17.94 10.45 9.43
N HIS A 306 18.96 11.25 9.73
CA HIS A 306 20.14 11.34 8.86
C HIS A 306 20.96 10.03 8.85
N GLU A 307 20.80 9.23 9.90
CA GLU A 307 21.44 7.94 10.06
C GLU A 307 20.64 6.81 9.39
N ASP A 308 19.38 7.05 9.06
CA ASP A 308 18.49 6.08 8.43
C ASP A 308 18.90 5.76 6.98
N LEU A 309 18.63 4.53 6.54
CA LEU A 309 18.99 4.07 5.20
C LEU A 309 18.22 4.82 4.12
N ALA A 310 16.92 5.09 4.30
CA ALA A 310 16.13 5.79 3.29
C ALA A 310 16.72 7.17 3.03
N TYR A 311 17.05 7.94 4.07
CA TYR A 311 17.71 9.24 3.91
C TYR A 311 18.99 9.13 3.07
N LYS A 312 19.88 8.20 3.42
CA LYS A 312 21.18 8.02 2.73
C LYS A 312 21.01 7.64 1.26
N VAL A 313 20.14 6.67 0.98
CA VAL A 313 19.90 6.17 -0.38
C VAL A 313 19.26 7.28 -1.24
N PHE A 314 18.14 7.86 -0.80
CA PHE A 314 17.47 8.93 -1.53
C PHE A 314 18.40 10.12 -1.81
N THR A 315 19.14 10.59 -0.80
CA THR A 315 20.05 11.74 -0.99
C THR A 315 21.26 11.42 -1.86
N SER A 316 21.76 10.17 -1.85
CA SER A 316 22.82 9.73 -2.77
C SER A 316 22.38 9.75 -4.24
N HIS A 317 21.09 9.52 -4.49
CA HIS A 317 20.44 9.66 -5.81
C HIS A 317 19.93 11.07 -6.09
N GLY A 318 20.32 12.06 -5.29
CA GLY A 318 20.07 13.48 -5.54
C GLY A 318 18.67 13.97 -5.16
N PHE A 319 17.89 13.19 -4.41
CA PHE A 319 16.67 13.69 -3.79
C PHE A 319 17.00 14.60 -2.61
N ARG A 320 16.16 15.60 -2.39
CA ARG A 320 16.15 16.42 -1.17
C ARG A 320 15.15 15.81 -0.20
N TRP A 321 15.42 15.97 1.09
CA TRP A 321 14.53 15.49 2.13
C TRP A 321 13.77 16.65 2.81
N GLY A 322 12.46 16.50 2.96
CA GLY A 322 11.58 17.47 3.63
C GLY A 322 11.83 17.59 5.13
N GLY A 323 12.47 16.60 5.74
CA GLY A 323 12.99 16.67 7.11
C GLY A 323 14.07 17.75 7.31
N ASP A 324 14.72 18.21 6.24
CA ASP A 324 15.73 19.27 6.30
C ASP A 324 15.16 20.68 6.13
N TRP A 325 13.88 20.82 5.76
CA TRP A 325 13.24 22.14 5.62
C TRP A 325 13.19 22.89 6.94
N ASN A 326 13.20 24.23 6.91
CA ASN A 326 13.17 25.02 8.16
C ASN A 326 11.86 24.85 8.92
N ASN A 327 10.74 25.12 8.25
CA ASN A 327 9.39 24.91 8.74
C ASN A 327 8.41 25.07 7.58
N PRO A 328 7.38 24.23 7.45
CA PRO A 328 7.16 22.99 8.21
C PRO A 328 8.21 21.92 7.87
N LYS A 329 8.35 20.94 8.76
CA LYS A 329 9.16 19.74 8.54
C LYS A 329 8.26 18.69 7.90
N ASP A 330 8.69 18.10 6.80
CA ASP A 330 7.94 17.06 6.10
C ASP A 330 8.78 15.78 6.06
N TYR A 331 8.71 14.98 7.14
CA TYR A 331 9.67 13.89 7.35
C TYR A 331 9.50 12.73 6.35
N GLN A 332 8.30 12.56 5.80
CA GLN A 332 7.99 11.56 4.78
C GLN A 332 8.57 11.93 3.41
N HIS A 333 8.75 13.23 3.16
CA HIS A 333 8.86 13.76 1.82
C HIS A 333 10.27 13.72 1.26
N PHE A 334 10.41 13.13 0.07
CA PHE A 334 11.59 13.23 -0.76
C PHE A 334 11.22 13.78 -2.13
N ASP A 335 11.98 14.74 -2.65
CA ASP A 335 11.73 15.31 -3.97
C ASP A 335 13.00 15.53 -4.79
N LYS A 336 12.87 15.40 -6.10
CA LYS A 336 13.95 15.67 -7.06
C LYS A 336 13.41 16.49 -8.22
N ASN A 337 14.05 17.63 -8.49
CA ASN A 337 13.54 18.65 -9.40
C ASN A 337 14.36 18.79 -10.67
#